data_AF-A0A3P7ITF4-F1
#
_entry.id   AF-A0A3P7ITF4-F1
#
_cell.length_a   1.000
_cell.length_b   1.000
_cell.length_c   1.000
_cell.angle_alpha   90.00
_cell.angle_beta   90.00
_cell.angle_gamma   90.00
#
_symmetry.space_group_name_H-M   'P 1'
#
loop_
_entity.id
_entity.type
_entity.pdbx_description
1 polymer ?
#
loop_
_entity_poly.entity_id
_entity_poly.type
_entity_poly.pdbx_seq_one_letter_code
_entity_poly.pdbx_strand_id
1 'polypeptide(L)'
;MFPACSDTRTQTATCKLVEGPLVLGDPINDDMRNLEEVYGRVIVRKTTLEKLPAMPKLKKIEWKEESSKPAIEITDNANLKSIAELIKVENVVLGPDNKAAQIERNPLLCIEQENANLPFVKKYASHVKLCGK
;
A
#
# COMPACT_ATOMS: atom_id res chain seq x y z
N MET A 1 24.37 1.06 7.01
CA MET A 1 23.32 2.08 6.85
C MET A 1 22.58 1.76 5.56
N PHE A 2 21.28 1.51 5.62
CA PHE A 2 20.49 1.22 4.41
C PHE A 2 20.07 2.54 3.76
N PRO A 3 20.07 2.67 2.42
CA PRO A 3 19.77 3.94 1.77
C PRO A 3 18.28 4.26 1.92
N ALA A 4 18.02 5.37 2.61
CA ALA A 4 16.74 6.06 2.60
C ALA A 4 16.62 6.88 1.32
N CYS A 5 15.44 6.85 0.70
CA CYS A 5 15.12 7.60 -0.50
C CYS A 5 14.01 8.58 -0.18
N SER A 6 14.23 9.85 -0.49
CA SER A 6 13.21 10.88 -0.30
C SER A 6 12.25 10.96 -1.50
N ASP A 7 11.48 12.03 -1.51
CA ASP A 7 10.60 12.49 -2.57
C ASP A 7 11.34 12.90 -3.86
N THR A 8 12.64 13.16 -3.83
CA THR A 8 13.46 13.49 -5.02
C THR A 8 14.08 12.26 -5.71
N ARG A 9 13.72 11.05 -5.27
CA ARG A 9 14.25 9.80 -5.85
C ARG A 9 13.85 9.66 -7.31
N THR A 10 14.75 9.09 -8.10
CA THR A 10 14.51 8.74 -9.51
C THR A 10 14.14 7.27 -9.72
N GLN A 11 14.43 6.40 -8.73
CA GLN A 11 14.03 5.00 -8.71
C GLN A 11 13.96 4.44 -7.27
N THR A 12 13.18 3.40 -7.04
CA THR A 12 13.08 2.71 -5.73
C THR A 12 13.90 1.44 -5.57
N ALA A 13 14.54 0.93 -6.63
CA ALA A 13 15.16 -0.41 -6.65
C ALA A 13 16.20 -0.63 -5.52
N THR A 14 16.96 0.41 -5.20
CA THR A 14 18.00 0.39 -4.16
C THR A 14 17.48 0.80 -2.79
N CYS A 15 16.27 1.35 -2.70
CA CYS A 15 15.74 1.94 -1.49
C CYS A 15 15.25 0.86 -0.54
N LYS A 16 15.63 1.00 0.72
CA LYS A 16 15.06 0.20 1.81
C LYS A 16 13.96 0.94 2.55
N LEU A 17 14.06 2.26 2.55
CA LEU A 17 13.14 3.16 3.20
C LEU A 17 12.77 4.24 2.19
N VAL A 18 11.48 4.57 2.13
CA VAL A 18 10.97 5.71 1.36
C VAL A 18 10.38 6.74 2.31
N GLU A 19 10.85 7.98 2.23
CA GLU A 19 10.24 9.14 2.88
C GLU A 19 9.38 9.88 1.85
N GLY A 20 8.16 10.23 2.25
CA GLY A 20 7.17 10.86 1.38
C GLY A 20 6.23 9.85 0.68
N PRO A 21 5.41 10.31 -0.27
CA PRO A 21 4.39 9.48 -0.90
C PRO A 21 5.01 8.37 -1.77
N LEU A 22 4.42 7.18 -1.66
CA LEU A 22 4.67 6.04 -2.51
C LEU A 22 3.47 5.83 -3.43
N VAL A 23 3.59 6.28 -4.67
CA VAL A 23 2.54 6.15 -5.70
C VAL A 23 2.79 4.89 -6.51
N LEU A 24 1.95 3.86 -6.34
CA LEU A 24 2.08 2.62 -7.10
C LEU A 24 1.47 2.81 -8.49
N GLY A 25 2.20 2.36 -9.52
CA GLY A 25 1.89 2.62 -10.92
C GLY A 25 2.65 3.81 -11.52
N ASP A 26 3.46 4.49 -10.71
CA ASP A 26 4.50 5.41 -11.17
C ASP A 26 5.77 4.60 -11.50
N PRO A 27 6.38 4.76 -12.70
CA PRO A 27 7.60 4.06 -13.10
C PRO A 27 8.78 4.20 -12.13
N ILE A 28 8.84 5.30 -11.36
CA ILE A 28 9.87 5.49 -10.32
C ILE A 28 9.79 4.40 -9.25
N ASN A 29 8.60 3.82 -9.02
CA ASN A 29 8.31 2.85 -7.99
C ASN A 29 8.10 1.41 -8.55
N ASP A 30 8.59 1.09 -9.76
CA ASP A 30 8.35 -0.23 -10.38
C ASP A 30 9.14 -1.39 -9.73
N ASP A 31 10.33 -1.13 -9.17
CA ASP A 31 11.12 -2.11 -8.42
C ASP A 31 11.24 -1.71 -6.95
N MET A 32 10.55 -2.45 -6.08
CA MET A 32 10.53 -2.22 -4.62
C MET A 32 10.87 -3.49 -3.85
N ARG A 33 11.62 -4.42 -4.45
CA ARG A 33 11.95 -5.72 -3.82
C ARG A 33 12.76 -5.59 -2.52
N ASN A 34 13.41 -4.44 -2.34
CA ASN A 34 14.20 -4.12 -1.15
C ASN A 34 13.49 -3.20 -0.16
N LEU A 35 12.33 -2.65 -0.53
CA LEU A 35 11.58 -1.72 0.30
C LEU A 35 11.07 -2.44 1.54
N GLU A 36 11.46 -1.92 2.71
CA GLU A 36 11.05 -2.43 4.01
C GLU A 36 10.05 -1.48 4.69
N GLU A 37 10.23 -0.17 4.53
CA GLU A 37 9.50 0.84 5.30
C GLU A 37 9.10 2.05 4.45
N VAL A 38 7.89 2.55 4.68
CA VAL A 38 7.39 3.79 4.08
C VAL A 38 7.06 4.77 5.20
N TYR A 39 7.70 5.93 5.20
CA TYR A 39 7.41 7.07 6.05
C TYR A 39 6.65 8.09 5.21
N GLY A 40 5.37 7.85 5.05
CA GLY A 40 4.51 8.57 4.12
C GLY A 40 3.24 7.79 3.80
N ARG A 41 2.56 8.23 2.73
CA ARG A 41 1.33 7.60 2.25
C ARG A 41 1.62 6.58 1.15
N VAL A 42 0.89 5.48 1.13
CA VAL A 42 0.85 4.54 0.00
C VAL A 42 -0.40 4.80 -0.83
N ILE A 43 -0.24 5.09 -2.11
CA ILE A 43 -1.32 5.57 -2.97
C ILE A 43 -1.40 4.68 -4.22
N VAL A 44 -2.56 4.07 -4.43
CA VAL A 44 -2.94 3.31 -5.62
C VAL A 44 -4.26 3.91 -6.11
N ARG A 45 -4.19 4.88 -7.02
CA ARG A 45 -5.37 5.61 -7.45
C ARG A 45 -5.45 5.74 -8.96
N LYS A 46 -6.61 5.38 -9.54
CA LYS A 46 -6.87 5.50 -10.99
C LYS A 46 -5.77 4.88 -11.85
N THR A 47 -5.22 3.76 -11.40
CA THR A 47 -4.16 3.04 -12.11
C THR A 47 -4.73 2.01 -13.06
N THR A 48 -3.92 1.57 -14.02
CA THR A 48 -4.21 0.43 -14.91
C THR A 48 -3.69 -0.90 -14.36
N LEU A 49 -3.11 -0.89 -13.15
CA LEU A 49 -2.50 -2.07 -12.52
C LEU A 49 -3.54 -3.15 -12.26
N GLU A 50 -3.22 -4.37 -12.67
CA GLU A 50 -3.98 -5.55 -12.24
C GLU A 50 -3.54 -6.09 -10.87
N LYS A 51 -2.26 -5.92 -10.57
CA LYS A 51 -1.61 -6.36 -9.33
C LYS A 51 -0.65 -5.27 -8.87
N LEU A 52 -0.46 -5.18 -7.56
CA LEU A 52 0.55 -4.29 -6.99
C LEU A 52 1.96 -4.80 -7.34
N PRO A 53 2.96 -3.92 -7.54
CA PRO A 53 4.35 -4.33 -7.65
C PRO A 53 4.80 -5.12 -6.42
N ALA A 54 5.73 -6.05 -6.61
CA ALA A 54 6.21 -6.89 -5.53
C ALA A 54 6.97 -6.06 -4.47
N MET A 55 6.54 -6.21 -3.22
CA MET A 55 7.10 -5.55 -2.04
C MET A 55 7.28 -6.58 -0.91
N PRO A 56 8.04 -7.67 -1.14
CA PRO A 56 8.09 -8.83 -0.25
C PRO A 56 8.67 -8.54 1.14
N LYS A 57 9.37 -7.42 1.31
CA LYS A 57 10.00 -7.02 2.57
C LYS A 57 9.26 -5.88 3.28
N LEU A 58 8.21 -5.33 2.66
CA LEU A 58 7.48 -4.19 3.21
C LEU A 58 6.73 -4.64 4.46
N LYS A 59 7.15 -4.10 5.60
CA LYS A 59 6.65 -4.46 6.93
C LYS A 59 5.99 -3.28 7.66
N LYS A 60 6.31 -2.05 7.25
CA LYS A 60 5.89 -0.84 7.95
C LYS A 60 5.43 0.28 7.02
N ILE A 61 4.31 0.90 7.39
CA ILE A 61 3.83 2.16 6.82
C ILE A 61 3.56 3.12 7.99
N GLU A 62 4.19 4.29 7.98
CA GLU A 62 4.05 5.31 9.01
C GLU A 62 3.59 6.63 8.39
N TRP A 63 2.45 7.13 8.86
CA TRP A 63 1.86 8.39 8.41
C TRP A 63 1.40 9.23 9.61
N LYS A 64 2.25 10.15 10.05
CA LYS A 64 2.05 10.97 11.25
C LYS A 64 1.71 12.43 11.00
N GLU A 65 1.74 12.89 9.76
CA GLU A 65 1.38 14.27 9.44
C GLU A 65 -0.11 14.50 9.72
N GLU A 66 -0.44 15.66 10.27
CA GLU A 66 -1.81 16.04 10.62
C GLU A 66 -2.64 16.22 9.34
N SER A 67 -3.41 15.20 8.96
CA SER A 67 -4.09 15.17 7.68
C SER A 67 -5.36 14.32 7.70
N SER A 68 -6.43 14.80 7.09
CA SER A 68 -7.64 14.00 6.88
C SER A 68 -7.45 12.85 5.87
N LYS A 69 -6.30 12.79 5.20
CA LYS A 69 -5.99 11.80 4.17
C LYS A 69 -5.58 10.46 4.79
N PRO A 70 -6.00 9.32 4.20
CA PRO A 70 -5.61 8.02 4.70
C PRO A 70 -4.14 7.71 4.42
N ALA A 71 -3.50 6.93 5.29
CA ALA A 71 -2.14 6.44 5.10
C ALA A 71 -2.04 5.50 3.90
N ILE A 72 -3.06 4.67 3.67
CA ILE A 72 -3.19 3.77 2.51
C ILE A 72 -4.43 4.18 1.71
N GLU A 73 -4.24 4.58 0.46
CA GLU A 73 -5.34 4.92 -0.45
C GLU A 73 -5.35 3.95 -1.63
N ILE A 74 -6.41 3.15 -1.78
CA ILE A 74 -6.61 2.22 -2.90
C ILE A 74 -7.98 2.53 -3.50
N THR A 75 -8.03 3.46 -4.45
CA THR A 75 -9.29 3.98 -4.96
C THR A 75 -9.36 4.03 -6.48
N ASP A 76 -10.54 3.75 -7.03
CA ASP A 76 -10.83 3.98 -8.46
C ASP A 76 -9.94 3.16 -9.42
N ASN A 77 -9.50 1.96 -9.03
CA ASN A 77 -8.69 1.09 -9.90
C ASN A 77 -9.57 0.04 -10.56
N ALA A 78 -9.90 0.24 -11.84
CA ALA A 78 -10.84 -0.62 -12.57
C ALA A 78 -10.36 -2.06 -12.72
N ASN A 79 -9.04 -2.25 -12.83
CA ASN A 79 -8.43 -3.55 -13.15
C ASN A 79 -7.76 -4.24 -11.95
N LEU A 80 -7.64 -3.56 -10.81
CA LEU A 80 -6.90 -4.09 -9.66
C LEU A 80 -7.63 -5.28 -9.06
N LYS A 81 -6.99 -6.46 -9.07
CA LYS A 81 -7.56 -7.73 -8.62
C LYS A 81 -7.13 -8.10 -7.21
N SER A 82 -5.95 -7.65 -6.77
CA SER A 82 -5.34 -8.09 -5.52
C SER A 82 -4.51 -7.00 -4.83
N ILE A 83 -4.52 -7.04 -3.50
CA ILE A 83 -3.69 -6.21 -2.61
C ILE A 83 -2.73 -7.07 -1.77
N ALA A 84 -2.38 -8.28 -2.24
CA ALA A 84 -1.61 -9.27 -1.49
C ALA A 84 -0.25 -8.77 -0.96
N GLU A 85 0.33 -7.74 -1.58
CA GLU A 85 1.59 -7.15 -1.13
C GLU A 85 1.41 -6.22 0.09
N LEU A 86 0.22 -5.65 0.28
CA LEU A 86 -0.07 -4.75 1.42
C LEU A 86 -0.65 -5.49 2.62
N ILE A 87 -1.37 -6.60 2.42
CA ILE A 87 -1.95 -7.38 3.54
C ILE A 87 -0.90 -8.02 4.46
N LYS A 88 0.35 -8.09 4.02
CA LYS A 88 1.51 -8.58 4.77
C LYS A 88 2.13 -7.51 5.67
N VAL A 89 1.72 -6.24 5.53
CA VAL A 89 2.22 -5.14 6.36
C VAL A 89 1.74 -5.36 7.79
N GLU A 90 2.71 -5.52 8.68
CA GLU A 90 2.47 -5.83 10.09
C GLU A 90 2.17 -4.56 10.89
N ASN A 91 2.82 -3.45 10.53
CA ASN A 91 2.79 -2.23 11.32
C ASN A 91 2.33 -1.02 10.48
N VAL A 92 1.11 -0.54 10.76
CA VAL A 92 0.59 0.72 10.24
C VAL A 92 0.51 1.72 11.38
N VAL A 93 1.44 2.69 11.40
CA VAL A 93 1.57 3.71 12.44
C VAL A 93 0.92 5.00 11.96
N LEU A 94 0.01 5.56 12.75
CA LEU A 94 -0.78 6.73 12.38
C LEU A 94 -0.57 7.88 13.36
N GLY A 95 -0.60 9.10 12.84
CA GLY A 95 -0.74 10.32 13.63
C GLY A 95 -2.16 10.46 14.19
N PRO A 96 -2.36 11.42 15.11
CA PRO A 96 -3.69 11.77 15.61
C PRO A 96 -4.64 12.08 14.44
N ASP A 97 -5.89 11.59 14.52
CA ASP A 97 -6.97 11.83 13.54
C ASP A 97 -6.76 11.31 12.11
N ASN A 98 -5.61 10.70 11.81
CA ASN A 98 -5.33 10.12 10.51
C ASN A 98 -6.13 8.83 10.27
N LYS A 99 -6.73 8.72 9.08
CA LYS A 99 -7.37 7.47 8.64
C LYS A 99 -6.30 6.45 8.26
N ALA A 100 -6.51 5.19 8.62
CA ALA A 100 -5.57 4.13 8.30
C ALA A 100 -5.55 3.80 6.80
N ALA A 101 -6.72 3.42 6.28
CA ALA A 101 -6.86 2.98 4.90
C ALA A 101 -8.21 3.42 4.33
N GLN A 102 -8.24 3.66 3.02
CA GLN A 102 -9.45 3.81 2.23
C GLN A 102 -9.33 2.91 1.01
N ILE A 103 -10.23 1.93 0.90
CA ILE A 103 -10.23 0.92 -0.17
C ILE A 103 -11.62 0.92 -0.81
N GLU A 104 -11.79 1.62 -1.93
CA GLU A 104 -13.11 1.86 -2.51
C GLU A 104 -13.08 1.91 -4.03
N ARG A 105 -14.21 1.58 -4.67
CA ARG A 105 -14.36 1.69 -6.14
C ARG A 105 -13.28 0.92 -6.93
N ASN A 106 -12.96 -0.29 -6.47
CA ASN A 106 -12.10 -1.25 -7.17
C ASN A 106 -12.95 -2.50 -7.53
N PRO A 107 -13.66 -2.51 -8.68
CA PRO A 107 -14.72 -3.49 -8.95
C PRO A 107 -14.24 -4.94 -9.07
N LEU A 108 -12.98 -5.14 -9.49
CA LEU A 108 -12.36 -6.46 -9.62
C LEU A 108 -11.55 -6.88 -8.40
N LEU A 109 -11.40 -6.02 -7.39
CA LEU A 109 -10.65 -6.32 -6.19
C LEU A 109 -11.41 -7.34 -5.34
N CYS A 110 -10.71 -8.38 -4.91
CA CYS A 110 -11.20 -9.35 -3.94
C CYS A 110 -10.08 -9.81 -3.02
N ILE A 111 -10.44 -10.41 -1.88
CA ILE A 111 -9.50 -11.01 -0.93
C ILE A 111 -9.56 -12.53 -1.07
N GLU A 112 -8.40 -13.16 -1.24
CA GLU A 112 -8.31 -14.63 -1.23
C GLU A 112 -8.76 -15.18 0.13
N GLN A 113 -9.43 -16.34 0.12
CA GLN A 113 -10.04 -16.89 1.33
C GLN A 113 -9.03 -17.17 2.45
N GLU A 114 -7.82 -17.62 2.10
CA GLU A 114 -6.70 -17.82 3.02
C GLU A 114 -6.23 -16.53 3.71
N ASN A 115 -6.42 -15.38 3.06
CA ASN A 115 -5.99 -14.07 3.53
C ASN A 115 -7.08 -13.34 4.34
N ALA A 116 -8.32 -13.81 4.29
CA ALA A 116 -9.47 -13.18 4.94
C ALA A 116 -9.28 -12.94 6.45
N ASN A 117 -8.51 -13.82 7.09
CA ASN A 117 -8.29 -13.78 8.53
C ASN A 117 -7.07 -12.95 8.97
N LEU A 118 -6.28 -12.42 8.03
CA LEU A 118 -5.10 -11.64 8.38
C LEU A 118 -5.50 -10.35 9.13
N PRO A 119 -4.71 -9.93 10.14
CA PRO A 119 -5.03 -8.73 10.92
C PRO A 119 -5.26 -7.48 10.08
N PHE A 120 -4.42 -7.28 9.05
CA PHE A 120 -4.58 -6.18 8.10
C PHE A 120 -5.95 -6.20 7.42
N VAL A 121 -6.36 -7.36 6.90
CA VAL A 121 -7.64 -7.51 6.19
C VAL A 121 -8.80 -7.24 7.13
N LYS A 122 -8.82 -7.86 8.31
CA LYS A 122 -9.89 -7.65 9.30
C LYS A 122 -10.04 -6.18 9.68
N LYS A 123 -8.92 -5.46 9.79
CA LYS A 123 -8.89 -4.07 10.24
C LYS A 123 -9.21 -3.06 9.13
N TYR A 124 -8.76 -3.31 7.91
CA TYR A 124 -8.73 -2.29 6.84
C TYR A 124 -9.47 -2.66 5.55
N ALA A 125 -9.74 -3.95 5.32
CA ALA A 125 -10.30 -4.46 4.07
C ALA A 125 -11.45 -5.45 4.28
N SER A 126 -12.10 -5.45 5.44
CA SER A 126 -13.15 -6.42 5.80
C SER A 126 -14.43 -6.27 4.95
N HIS A 127 -14.63 -5.09 4.35
CA HIS A 127 -15.72 -4.80 3.41
C HIS A 127 -15.42 -5.25 1.97
N VAL A 128 -14.20 -5.67 1.66
CA VAL A 128 -13.83 -6.20 0.35
C VAL A 128 -14.32 -7.65 0.25
N LYS A 129 -15.00 -7.98 -0.87
CA LYS A 129 -15.52 -9.33 -1.11
C LYS A 129 -14.40 -10.38 -1.19
N LEU A 130 -14.73 -11.63 -0.88
CA LEU A 130 -13.82 -12.75 -1.12
C LEU A 130 -13.79 -13.11 -2.60
N CYS A 131 -12.65 -13.62 -3.08
CA CYS A 131 -12.54 -14.13 -4.45
C CYS A 131 -13.39 -15.39 -4.63
N GLY A 132 -13.99 -15.55 -5.82
CA GLY A 132 -14.82 -16.72 -6.16
C GLY A 132 -16.18 -16.79 -5.45
N LYS A 133 -16.60 -15.73 -4.75
CA LYS A 133 -17.95 -15.56 -4.20
C LYS A 133 -18.80 -14.64 -5.07
#